data_AF-A0A8H7L0I8-F1
#
_entry.id   AF-A0A8H7L0I8-F1
#
_cell.length_a   1.000
_cell.length_b   1.000
_cell.length_c   1.000
_cell.angle_alpha   90.00
_cell.angle_beta   90.00
_cell.angle_gamma   90.00
#
_symmetry.space_group_name_H-M   'P 1'
#
loop_
_entity.id
_entity.type
_entity.pdbx_description
1 polymer ?
#
loop_
_entity_poly.entity_id
_entity_poly.type
_entity_poly.pdbx_seq_one_letter_code
_entity_poly.pdbx_strand_id
1 'polypeptide(L)'
;MASIYLNDDFYITADLTPADFYTRAMGPVLRLEPALLVAPSPEPARIVPAGEWGPLFASNALLSARFGWRGRPYAQHVPKALSRTLLAEVAEMWPAEMGRTRAHRFRGMGLGAWGEGGDAYGVFLGVHLGVERWREALLWSFVVGRIGGADGTWGDAERESAWAAVGGVDGVAEVRVLLTRRRSTDVGRVKGVMRKAGYAWSERTHYVFSSEDGYPYTFPHMGGAKEEETWPQFSGKYLGRELCVLKPACFVGGSASDVFKRVAFEEAVACGDCIIHALRAQSGEYGLSAFLPPPERSIPVEKTDYTPEASLIPRLPLKREDNFELVRVLGARVGGGAVNVRAWTLRLLERYKFVIGDSGTAFVMIQQPSDVTKHLFGWMARDWWLSLVCINDDIVKEPARSDALIRQWEGARWPLPAAWER
;
A
#
# COMPACT_ATOMS: atom_id res chain seq x y z
N MET A 1 -5.57 14.57 -5.15
CA MET A 1 -7.03 14.45 -4.99
C MET A 1 -7.36 12.97 -4.97
N ALA A 2 -7.99 12.49 -3.90
CA ALA A 2 -8.47 11.11 -3.81
C ALA A 2 -9.94 11.08 -4.21
N SER A 3 -10.36 10.02 -4.91
CA SER A 3 -11.75 9.77 -5.27
C SER A 3 -12.21 8.49 -4.57
N ILE A 4 -13.47 8.45 -4.15
CA ILE A 4 -14.08 7.22 -3.65
C ILE A 4 -14.60 6.47 -4.88
N TYR A 5 -14.12 5.26 -5.07
CA TYR A 5 -14.55 4.34 -6.11
C TYR A 5 -15.57 3.37 -5.51
N LEU A 6 -16.73 3.27 -6.17
CA LEU A 6 -17.78 2.32 -5.86
C LEU A 6 -18.14 1.53 -7.12
N ASN A 7 -18.28 0.21 -6.96
CA ASN A 7 -19.02 -0.60 -7.91
C ASN A 7 -20.53 -0.46 -7.64
N ASP A 8 -21.34 -1.01 -8.54
CA ASP A 8 -22.80 -1.11 -8.44
C ASP A 8 -23.29 -1.98 -7.27
N ASP A 9 -22.49 -2.95 -6.84
CA ASP A 9 -22.76 -3.84 -5.70
C ASP A 9 -22.34 -3.27 -4.33
N PHE A 10 -21.84 -2.03 -4.27
CA PHE A 10 -21.32 -1.43 -3.03
C PHE A 10 -22.29 -0.48 -2.34
N TYR A 11 -22.41 -0.65 -1.02
CA TYR A 11 -23.28 0.14 -0.15
C TYR A 11 -22.49 0.75 1.01
N ILE A 12 -22.82 2.01 1.34
CA ILE A 12 -22.37 2.69 2.56
C ILE A 12 -23.52 2.68 3.55
N THR A 13 -23.40 1.89 4.60
CA THR A 13 -24.51 1.63 5.55
C THR A 13 -24.44 2.47 6.82
N ALA A 14 -23.37 3.23 7.03
CA ALA A 14 -23.21 4.08 8.21
C ALA A 14 -22.85 5.53 7.84
N ASP A 15 -23.03 6.44 8.79
CA ASP A 15 -22.56 7.82 8.68
C ASP A 15 -21.04 7.86 8.75
N LEU A 16 -20.41 7.91 7.58
CA LEU A 16 -18.97 8.02 7.41
C LEU A 16 -18.55 9.46 7.16
N THR A 17 -17.31 9.76 7.54
CA THR A 17 -16.64 11.04 7.31
C THR A 17 -15.55 10.88 6.24
N PRO A 18 -15.02 11.99 5.68
CA PRO A 18 -13.86 11.89 4.79
C PRO A 18 -12.67 11.15 5.40
N ALA A 19 -12.49 11.22 6.73
CA ALA A 19 -11.41 10.54 7.42
C ALA A 19 -11.49 9.01 7.31
N ASP A 20 -12.68 8.45 7.11
CA ASP A 20 -12.86 7.02 6.89
C ASP A 20 -12.29 6.53 5.53
N PHE A 21 -11.99 7.45 4.61
CA PHE A 21 -11.50 7.11 3.27
C PHE A 21 -10.14 7.71 2.96
N TYR A 22 -9.93 8.98 3.31
CA TYR A 22 -8.70 9.69 2.98
C TYR A 22 -8.52 10.93 3.86
N THR A 23 -7.29 11.14 4.31
CA THR A 23 -6.87 12.43 4.87
C THR A 23 -5.55 12.87 4.31
N ARG A 24 -5.32 14.19 4.24
CA ARG A 24 -3.98 14.71 3.90
C ARG A 24 -2.92 14.36 4.94
N ALA A 25 -3.33 14.17 6.20
CA ALA A 25 -2.40 13.92 7.30
C ALA A 25 -1.90 12.47 7.37
N MET A 26 -2.72 11.50 6.93
CA MET A 26 -2.40 10.06 7.04
C MET A 26 -2.54 9.28 5.73
N GLY A 27 -2.98 9.92 4.63
CA GLY A 27 -3.15 9.27 3.33
C GLY A 27 -4.51 8.57 3.17
N PRO A 28 -4.67 7.74 2.11
CA PRO A 28 -5.85 6.91 1.93
C PRO A 28 -5.91 5.79 2.99
N VAL A 29 -7.15 5.42 3.32
CA VAL A 29 -7.45 4.26 4.16
C VAL A 29 -7.60 3.04 3.25
N LEU A 30 -6.67 2.10 3.38
CA LEU A 30 -6.68 0.83 2.68
C LEU A 30 -7.48 -0.20 3.49
N ARG A 31 -8.29 -0.98 2.80
CA ARG A 31 -9.08 -2.08 3.38
C ARG A 31 -8.62 -3.38 2.75
N LEU A 32 -7.86 -4.12 3.53
CA LEU A 32 -7.08 -5.27 3.08
C LEU A 32 -7.41 -6.45 4.00
N GLU A 33 -7.51 -7.64 3.42
CA GLU A 33 -7.74 -8.89 4.16
C GLU A 33 -6.40 -9.60 4.39
N PRO A 34 -5.80 -9.52 5.60
CA PRO A 34 -4.45 -10.04 5.86
C PRO A 34 -4.36 -11.56 5.72
N ALA A 35 -5.45 -12.31 5.93
CA ALA A 35 -5.47 -13.76 5.80
C ALA A 35 -5.57 -14.26 4.35
N LEU A 36 -6.16 -13.45 3.47
CA LEU A 36 -6.44 -13.82 2.09
C LEU A 36 -5.36 -13.26 1.16
N LEU A 37 -4.28 -14.00 0.99
CA LEU A 37 -3.17 -13.58 0.14
C LEU A 37 -3.38 -13.99 -1.33
N VAL A 38 -3.28 -13.00 -2.22
CA VAL A 38 -3.15 -13.21 -3.66
C VAL A 38 -1.72 -13.68 -3.94
N ALA A 39 -1.57 -14.86 -4.54
CA ALA A 39 -0.27 -15.44 -4.84
C ALA A 39 0.53 -14.62 -5.87
N PRO A 40 1.88 -14.58 -5.80
CA PRO A 40 2.72 -13.84 -6.75
C PRO A 40 2.93 -14.55 -8.10
N SER A 41 2.37 -15.75 -8.27
CA SER A 41 2.61 -16.58 -9.46
C SER A 41 1.44 -16.48 -10.45
N PRO A 42 1.72 -16.22 -11.73
CA PRO A 42 0.77 -16.45 -12.81
C PRO A 42 0.84 -17.93 -13.20
N GLU A 43 0.55 -18.85 -12.28
CA GLU A 43 0.32 -20.24 -12.69
C GLU A 43 -0.81 -20.20 -13.75
N PRO A 44 -0.60 -20.68 -14.99
CA PRO A 44 -1.64 -20.61 -16.04
C PRO A 44 -2.94 -21.26 -15.59
N ALA A 45 -2.85 -22.28 -14.74
CA ALA A 45 -3.99 -22.97 -14.12
C ALA A 45 -4.81 -22.08 -13.16
N ARG A 46 -4.23 -21.00 -12.62
CA ARG A 46 -4.90 -20.05 -11.70
C ARG A 46 -5.47 -18.82 -12.42
N ILE A 47 -5.03 -18.54 -13.65
CA ILE A 47 -5.63 -17.50 -14.49
C ILE A 47 -6.87 -18.11 -15.16
N VAL A 48 -7.93 -18.22 -14.37
CA VAL A 48 -9.21 -18.71 -14.87
C VAL A 48 -9.88 -17.68 -15.78
N PRO A 49 -10.61 -18.10 -16.84
CA PRO A 49 -11.22 -17.18 -17.80
C PRO A 49 -12.41 -16.34 -17.29
N ALA A 50 -12.83 -16.53 -16.04
CA ALA A 50 -13.98 -15.86 -15.47
C ALA A 50 -13.75 -15.46 -14.01
N GLY A 51 -14.18 -14.25 -13.67
CA GLY A 51 -14.18 -13.73 -12.30
C GLY A 51 -12.95 -12.87 -11.96
N GLU A 52 -12.92 -12.41 -10.71
CA GLU A 52 -11.94 -11.44 -10.22
C GLU A 52 -10.53 -12.02 -10.03
N TRP A 53 -10.44 -13.31 -9.69
CA TRP A 53 -9.21 -13.94 -9.23
C TRP A 53 -8.09 -14.02 -10.28
N GLY A 54 -8.41 -14.33 -11.53
CA GLY A 54 -7.41 -14.38 -12.61
C GLY A 54 -6.65 -13.06 -12.77
N PRO A 55 -7.35 -11.92 -12.93
CA PRO A 55 -6.74 -10.59 -12.95
C PRO A 55 -5.91 -10.25 -11.71
N LEU A 56 -6.33 -10.70 -10.52
CA LEU A 56 -5.56 -10.46 -9.28
C LEU A 56 -4.20 -11.17 -9.32
N PHE A 57 -4.15 -12.44 -9.72
CA PHE A 57 -2.88 -13.17 -9.85
C PHE A 57 -1.97 -12.55 -10.90
N ALA A 58 -2.52 -12.17 -12.06
CA ALA A 58 -1.76 -11.50 -13.12
C ALA A 58 -1.18 -10.16 -12.61
N SER A 59 -1.97 -9.37 -11.90
CA SER A 59 -1.55 -8.09 -11.32
C SER A 59 -0.49 -8.26 -10.23
N ASN A 60 -0.61 -9.30 -9.40
CA ASN A 60 0.38 -9.55 -8.36
C ASN A 60 1.70 -10.05 -8.94
N ALA A 61 1.67 -10.79 -10.06
CA ALA A 61 2.87 -11.16 -10.80
C ALA A 61 3.63 -9.92 -11.31
N LEU A 62 2.92 -8.90 -11.84
CA LEU A 62 3.54 -7.63 -12.26
C LEU A 62 4.21 -6.91 -11.09
N LEU A 63 3.52 -6.81 -9.95
CA LEU A 63 4.07 -6.21 -8.74
C LEU A 63 5.29 -6.99 -8.25
N SER A 64 5.24 -8.32 -8.28
CA SER A 64 6.34 -9.17 -7.81
C SER A 64 7.55 -9.19 -8.72
N ALA A 65 7.37 -9.09 -10.04
CA ALA A 65 8.47 -8.94 -10.98
C ALA A 65 9.32 -7.68 -10.71
N ARG A 66 8.68 -6.62 -10.17
CA ARG A 66 9.36 -5.38 -9.78
C ARG A 66 9.82 -5.36 -8.33
N PHE A 67 8.93 -5.60 -7.37
CA PHE A 67 9.13 -5.32 -5.94
C PHE A 67 9.52 -6.55 -5.10
N GLY A 68 9.74 -7.68 -5.77
CA GLY A 68 10.05 -8.96 -5.13
C GLY A 68 8.84 -9.87 -5.00
N TRP A 69 9.10 -11.17 -5.03
CA TRP A 69 8.11 -12.24 -5.01
C TRP A 69 7.46 -12.39 -3.63
N ARG A 70 6.16 -12.09 -3.53
CA ARG A 70 5.40 -12.19 -2.27
C ARG A 70 3.89 -12.25 -2.50
N GLY A 71 3.18 -12.95 -1.61
CA GLY A 71 1.73 -12.83 -1.52
C GLY A 71 1.33 -11.42 -1.09
N ARG A 72 0.26 -10.88 -1.67
CA ARG A 72 -0.28 -9.57 -1.26
C ARG A 72 -1.71 -9.71 -0.76
N PRO A 73 -2.07 -9.08 0.37
CA PRO A 73 -3.42 -9.15 0.94
C PRO A 73 -4.48 -8.73 -0.07
N TYR A 74 -5.59 -9.48 -0.13
CA TYR A 74 -6.72 -9.13 -0.98
C TYR A 74 -7.28 -7.76 -0.58
N ALA A 75 -7.48 -6.89 -1.58
CA ALA A 75 -8.15 -5.61 -1.37
C ALA A 75 -9.65 -5.87 -1.27
N GLN A 76 -10.21 -5.76 -0.06
CA GLN A 76 -11.59 -6.11 0.24
C GLN A 76 -12.56 -5.48 -0.78
N HIS A 77 -13.54 -6.25 -1.24
CA HIS A 77 -14.53 -5.84 -2.24
C HIS A 77 -15.58 -4.92 -1.64
N VAL A 78 -15.16 -3.72 -1.24
CA VAL A 78 -15.95 -2.63 -0.66
C VAL A 78 -15.49 -1.29 -1.25
N PRO A 79 -16.17 -0.14 -0.99
CA PRO A 79 -15.72 1.18 -1.45
C PRO A 79 -14.26 1.50 -1.10
N LYS A 80 -13.55 2.10 -2.06
CA LYS A 80 -12.09 2.33 -1.96
C LYS A 80 -11.73 3.78 -2.25
N ALA A 81 -10.79 4.33 -1.49
CA ALA A 81 -10.15 5.59 -1.84
C ALA A 81 -9.01 5.33 -2.83
N LEU A 82 -9.11 5.89 -4.04
CA LEU A 82 -8.09 5.74 -5.08
C LEU A 82 -7.43 7.07 -5.40
N SER A 83 -6.11 7.03 -5.57
CA SER A 83 -5.31 8.16 -6.00
C SER A 83 -5.15 8.14 -7.52
N ARG A 84 -5.68 9.17 -8.20
CA ARG A 84 -5.51 9.34 -9.65
C ARG A 84 -4.05 9.37 -10.07
N THR A 85 -3.17 9.93 -9.23
CA THR A 85 -1.73 10.01 -9.55
C THR A 85 -1.04 8.66 -9.40
N LEU A 86 -1.50 7.78 -8.51
CA LEU A 86 -1.00 6.40 -8.43
C LEU A 86 -1.50 5.57 -9.61
N LEU A 87 -2.76 5.72 -10.00
CA LEU A 87 -3.29 5.06 -11.20
C LEU A 87 -2.58 5.51 -12.48
N ALA A 88 -2.13 6.76 -12.56
CA ALA A 88 -1.27 7.23 -13.65
C ALA A 88 0.09 6.54 -13.63
N GLU A 89 0.71 6.34 -12.46
CA GLU A 89 1.95 5.56 -12.34
C GLU A 89 1.73 4.09 -12.78
N VAL A 90 0.63 3.46 -12.38
CA VAL A 90 0.26 2.10 -12.85
C VAL A 90 0.23 2.04 -14.38
N ALA A 91 -0.43 2.99 -15.03
CA ALA A 91 -0.55 3.03 -16.48
C ALA A 91 0.79 3.29 -17.20
N GLU A 92 1.70 4.03 -16.58
CA GLU A 92 3.05 4.29 -17.10
C GLU A 92 3.99 3.11 -16.89
N MET A 93 3.84 2.37 -15.80
CA MET A 93 4.64 1.19 -15.47
C MET A 93 4.29 -0.02 -16.34
N TRP A 94 3.00 -0.24 -16.59
CA TRP A 94 2.49 -1.42 -17.30
C TRP A 94 1.56 -1.03 -18.46
N PRO A 95 2.05 -0.26 -19.45
CA PRO A 95 1.20 0.25 -20.53
C PRO A 95 0.61 -0.85 -21.40
N ALA A 96 1.35 -1.95 -21.62
CA ALA A 96 0.90 -3.07 -22.44
C ALA A 96 -0.25 -3.83 -21.78
N GLU A 97 -0.13 -4.13 -20.48
CA GLU A 97 -1.13 -4.85 -19.70
C GLU A 97 -2.40 -4.02 -19.52
N MET A 98 -2.24 -2.73 -19.24
CA MET A 98 -3.36 -1.79 -19.17
C MET A 98 -4.02 -1.60 -20.54
N GLY A 99 -3.24 -1.58 -21.62
CA GLY A 99 -3.74 -1.53 -22.99
C GLY A 99 -4.59 -2.75 -23.36
N ARG A 100 -4.11 -3.97 -23.06
CA ARG A 100 -4.86 -5.21 -23.26
C ARG A 100 -6.16 -5.25 -22.48
N THR A 101 -6.11 -4.94 -21.19
CA THR A 101 -7.30 -4.92 -20.33
C THR A 101 -8.38 -3.98 -20.86
N ARG A 102 -7.99 -2.81 -21.38
CA ARG A 102 -8.91 -1.83 -21.98
C ARG A 102 -9.52 -2.29 -23.30
N ALA A 103 -8.85 -3.20 -24.02
CA ALA A 103 -9.34 -3.73 -25.30
C ALA A 103 -10.41 -4.82 -25.11
N HIS A 104 -10.54 -5.39 -23.92
CA HIS A 104 -11.56 -6.40 -23.63
C HIS A 104 -12.94 -5.78 -23.41
N ARG A 105 -13.98 -6.45 -23.91
CA ARG A 105 -15.38 -6.02 -23.75
C ARG A 105 -15.87 -6.13 -22.31
N PHE A 106 -15.37 -7.13 -21.58
CA PHE A 106 -15.68 -7.40 -20.18
C PHE A 106 -14.37 -7.60 -19.41
N ARG A 107 -14.39 -7.27 -18.11
CA ARG A 107 -13.25 -7.48 -17.21
C ARG A 107 -13.13 -8.95 -16.86
N GLY A 108 -11.90 -9.45 -16.68
CA GLY A 108 -11.69 -10.81 -16.17
C GLY A 108 -11.88 -11.89 -17.24
N MET A 109 -11.72 -11.55 -18.51
CA MET A 109 -11.88 -12.46 -19.66
C MET A 109 -10.70 -13.44 -19.85
N GLY A 110 -9.88 -13.65 -18.81
CA GLY A 110 -8.76 -14.60 -18.83
C GLY A 110 -7.56 -14.15 -19.67
N LEU A 111 -6.66 -15.11 -19.92
CA LEU A 111 -5.51 -14.95 -20.81
C LEU A 111 -5.95 -14.35 -22.14
N GLY A 112 -5.12 -13.49 -22.74
CA GLY A 112 -5.35 -13.05 -24.12
C GLY A 112 -5.59 -14.25 -25.05
N ALA A 113 -6.25 -14.05 -26.19
CA ALA A 113 -6.70 -15.09 -27.13
C ALA A 113 -5.63 -16.11 -27.59
N TRP A 114 -4.36 -15.91 -27.23
CA TRP A 114 -3.19 -16.71 -27.56
C TRP A 114 -2.42 -17.24 -26.33
N GLY A 115 -3.01 -17.21 -25.12
CA GLY A 115 -2.34 -17.66 -23.89
C GLY A 115 -1.35 -16.64 -23.29
N GLU A 116 -1.29 -15.43 -23.84
CA GLU A 116 -0.37 -14.39 -23.39
C GLU A 116 -1.04 -13.46 -22.37
N GLY A 117 -0.74 -13.66 -21.08
CA GLY A 117 -1.00 -12.73 -19.97
C GLY A 117 -2.48 -12.46 -19.63
N GLY A 118 -2.78 -12.39 -18.33
CA GLY A 118 -4.13 -12.02 -17.85
C GLY A 118 -4.37 -10.51 -17.81
N ASP A 119 -5.64 -10.13 -17.62
CA ASP A 119 -6.06 -8.74 -17.38
C ASP A 119 -5.36 -8.13 -16.15
N ALA A 120 -5.08 -6.83 -16.24
CA ALA A 120 -4.58 -6.02 -15.13
C ALA A 120 -5.74 -5.46 -14.31
N TYR A 121 -5.81 -5.82 -13.04
CA TYR A 121 -6.81 -5.33 -12.11
C TYR A 121 -6.33 -3.99 -11.50
N GLY A 122 -6.76 -2.88 -12.11
CA GLY A 122 -6.24 -1.54 -11.82
C GLY A 122 -6.39 -1.08 -10.36
N VAL A 123 -7.44 -1.51 -9.66
CA VAL A 123 -7.67 -1.17 -8.24
C VAL A 123 -6.61 -1.83 -7.34
N PHE A 124 -6.39 -3.14 -7.52
CA PHE A 124 -5.37 -3.93 -6.82
C PHE A 124 -3.98 -3.37 -7.10
N LEU A 125 -3.66 -3.11 -8.38
CA LEU A 125 -2.40 -2.46 -8.75
C LEU A 125 -2.25 -1.10 -8.06
N GLY A 126 -3.28 -0.25 -8.07
CA GLY A 126 -3.20 1.08 -7.45
C GLY A 126 -3.00 1.04 -5.93
N VAL A 127 -3.74 0.16 -5.23
CA VAL A 127 -3.63 -0.02 -3.77
C VAL A 127 -2.25 -0.51 -3.38
N HIS A 128 -1.80 -1.61 -3.99
CA HIS A 128 -0.52 -2.20 -3.62
C HIS A 128 0.66 -1.39 -4.14
N LEU A 129 0.54 -0.71 -5.28
CA LEU A 129 1.59 0.21 -5.74
C LEU A 129 1.83 1.31 -4.71
N GLY A 130 0.80 1.86 -4.06
CA GLY A 130 0.98 2.82 -2.97
C GLY A 130 1.88 2.27 -1.85
N VAL A 131 1.60 1.03 -1.41
CA VAL A 131 2.35 0.37 -0.33
C VAL A 131 3.78 0.02 -0.75
N GLU A 132 3.98 -0.49 -1.97
CA GLU A 132 5.29 -0.85 -2.50
C GLU A 132 6.16 0.37 -2.80
N ARG A 133 5.57 1.46 -3.28
CA ARG A 133 6.27 2.72 -3.51
C ARG A 133 6.64 3.43 -2.22
N TRP A 134 5.84 3.28 -1.17
CA TRP A 134 6.23 3.68 0.18
C TRP A 134 7.46 2.93 0.67
N ARG A 135 7.46 1.60 0.55
CA ARG A 135 8.60 0.73 0.87
C ARG A 135 9.86 1.15 0.10
N GLU A 136 9.73 1.33 -1.21
CA GLU A 136 10.80 1.78 -2.10
C GLU A 136 11.35 3.15 -1.67
N ALA A 137 10.48 4.10 -1.35
CA ALA A 137 10.87 5.43 -0.90
C ALA A 137 11.59 5.42 0.46
N LEU A 138 11.19 4.57 1.40
CA LEU A 138 11.90 4.40 2.68
C LEU A 138 13.32 3.89 2.48
N LEU A 139 13.48 2.85 1.66
CA LEU A 139 14.79 2.27 1.35
C LEU A 139 15.68 3.25 0.60
N TRP A 140 15.14 3.96 -0.39
CA TRP A 140 15.87 4.98 -1.13
C TRP A 140 16.29 6.14 -0.23
N SER A 141 15.37 6.61 0.63
CA SER A 141 15.63 7.67 1.60
C SER A 141 16.83 7.34 2.47
N PHE A 142 16.92 6.11 2.95
CA PHE A 142 18.00 5.65 3.80
C PHE A 142 19.30 5.42 3.00
N VAL A 143 19.27 4.54 2.01
CA VAL A 143 20.48 4.12 1.28
C VAL A 143 21.03 5.28 0.46
N VAL A 144 20.22 5.91 -0.37
CA VAL A 144 20.68 6.94 -1.31
C VAL A 144 20.62 8.34 -0.68
N GLY A 145 19.51 8.66 -0.03
CA GLY A 145 19.29 10.01 0.49
C GLY A 145 20.13 10.34 1.73
N ARG A 146 20.21 9.40 2.67
CA ARG A 146 20.85 9.61 3.99
C ARG A 146 22.32 9.20 3.97
N ILE A 147 22.62 7.97 3.55
CA ILE A 147 23.96 7.39 3.66
C ILE A 147 24.83 7.69 2.43
N GLY A 148 24.37 7.35 1.23
CA GLY A 148 25.18 7.40 0.01
C GLY A 148 25.80 8.77 -0.29
N GLY A 149 26.94 8.78 -0.98
CA GLY A 149 27.62 9.99 -1.44
C GLY A 149 26.75 10.84 -2.40
N ALA A 150 27.05 12.13 -2.52
CA ALA A 150 26.33 13.02 -3.43
C ALA A 150 26.47 12.59 -4.91
N ASP A 151 27.63 12.05 -5.24
CA ASP A 151 28.00 11.47 -6.54
C ASP A 151 27.61 9.99 -6.69
N GLY A 152 26.92 9.42 -5.70
CA GLY A 152 26.54 8.00 -5.69
C GLY A 152 27.58 7.06 -5.09
N THR A 153 28.69 7.59 -4.54
CA THR A 153 29.75 6.78 -3.91
C THR A 153 29.20 5.90 -2.78
N TRP A 154 29.72 4.67 -2.71
CA TRP A 154 29.43 3.69 -1.67
C TRP A 154 30.68 2.87 -1.31
N GLY A 155 31.52 3.43 -0.44
CA GLY A 155 32.76 2.84 0.07
C GLY A 155 32.59 2.16 1.44
N ASP A 156 33.72 1.92 2.11
CA ASP A 156 33.73 1.35 3.47
C ASP A 156 33.02 2.26 4.48
N ALA A 157 33.21 3.57 4.38
CA ALA A 157 32.57 4.54 5.26
C ALA A 157 31.04 4.49 5.17
N GLU A 158 30.46 4.41 3.96
CA GLU A 158 29.02 4.27 3.77
C GLU A 158 28.51 2.93 4.29
N ARG A 159 29.27 1.83 4.09
CA ARG A 159 28.92 0.50 4.61
C ARG A 159 28.88 0.48 6.13
N GLU A 160 29.91 1.00 6.78
CA GLU A 160 30.00 1.09 8.24
C GLU A 160 28.88 1.99 8.80
N SER A 161 28.63 3.13 8.15
CA SER A 161 27.55 4.04 8.55
C SER A 161 26.17 3.39 8.41
N ALA A 162 25.92 2.65 7.31
CA ALA A 162 24.68 1.91 7.11
C ALA A 162 24.51 0.79 8.15
N TRP A 163 25.58 0.04 8.44
CA TRP A 163 25.58 -1.03 9.44
C TRP A 163 25.31 -0.48 10.84
N ALA A 164 26.00 0.59 11.24
CA ALA A 164 25.76 1.25 12.52
C ALA A 164 24.33 1.80 12.63
N ALA A 165 23.78 2.37 11.55
CA ALA A 165 22.45 2.96 11.54
C ALA A 165 21.32 1.94 11.76
N VAL A 166 21.53 0.67 11.41
CA VAL A 166 20.57 -0.42 11.68
C VAL A 166 20.81 -1.10 13.04
N GLY A 167 21.77 -0.62 13.84
CA GLY A 167 22.14 -1.17 15.14
C GLY A 167 23.27 -2.21 15.09
N GLY A 168 23.97 -2.29 13.96
CA GLY A 168 25.17 -3.10 13.80
C GLY A 168 26.32 -2.58 14.64
N VAL A 169 27.14 -3.51 15.14
CA VAL A 169 28.37 -3.23 15.88
C VAL A 169 29.53 -3.83 15.09
N ASP A 170 30.67 -3.15 15.11
CA ASP A 170 31.88 -3.65 14.44
C ASP A 170 32.31 -5.00 15.03
N GLY A 171 32.77 -5.90 14.16
CA GLY A 171 33.10 -7.29 14.50
C GLY A 171 31.91 -8.21 14.79
N VAL A 172 30.67 -7.71 14.81
CA VAL A 172 29.46 -8.52 14.98
C VAL A 172 28.86 -8.87 13.61
N ALA A 173 28.72 -10.17 13.33
CA ALA A 173 28.32 -10.66 12.01
C ALA A 173 26.82 -10.50 11.68
N GLU A 174 25.98 -10.22 12.68
CA GLU A 174 24.53 -10.14 12.49
C GLU A 174 23.84 -9.21 13.52
N VAL A 175 22.69 -8.66 13.11
CA VAL A 175 21.79 -7.89 13.97
C VAL A 175 20.45 -8.61 14.02
N ARG A 176 20.01 -8.97 15.23
CA ARG A 176 18.66 -9.50 15.48
C ARG A 176 17.68 -8.34 15.59
N VAL A 177 16.80 -8.21 14.62
CA VAL A 177 15.81 -7.13 14.59
C VAL A 177 14.59 -7.57 15.38
N LEU A 178 14.25 -6.81 16.43
CA LEU A 178 13.13 -7.14 17.32
C LEU A 178 11.89 -6.29 17.03
N LEU A 179 10.71 -6.81 17.38
CA LEU A 179 9.47 -6.06 17.37
C LEU A 179 9.48 -5.02 18.50
N THR A 180 9.44 -3.74 18.13
CA THR A 180 9.42 -2.62 19.06
C THR A 180 8.06 -1.96 19.09
N ARG A 181 7.79 -1.25 20.19
CA ARG A 181 6.52 -0.57 20.40
C ARG A 181 6.34 0.59 19.41
N ARG A 182 5.11 0.73 18.90
CA ARG A 182 4.66 1.90 18.12
C ARG A 182 3.32 2.36 18.63
N ARG A 183 3.06 3.64 18.46
CA ARG A 183 1.84 4.32 18.95
C ARG A 183 1.18 5.18 17.88
N SER A 184 1.55 4.98 16.61
CA SER A 184 1.06 5.78 15.47
C SER A 184 -0.44 5.62 15.25
N THR A 185 -1.00 4.47 15.60
CA THR A 185 -2.42 4.12 15.50
C THR A 185 -3.20 4.26 16.81
N ASP A 186 -2.55 4.71 17.90
CA ASP A 186 -3.24 4.97 19.17
C ASP A 186 -4.44 5.91 18.94
N VAL A 187 -5.63 5.51 19.41
CA VAL A 187 -6.89 6.25 19.19
C VAL A 187 -6.76 7.73 19.56
N GLY A 188 -6.16 8.03 20.71
CA GLY A 188 -5.96 9.41 21.16
C GLY A 188 -5.05 10.23 20.24
N ARG A 189 -4.02 9.60 19.66
CA ARG A 189 -3.13 10.24 18.70
C ARG A 189 -3.83 10.47 17.37
N VAL A 190 -4.51 9.46 16.83
CA VAL A 190 -5.25 9.56 15.56
C VAL A 190 -6.26 10.71 15.66
N LYS A 191 -7.09 10.73 16.71
CA LYS A 191 -8.03 11.83 16.97
C LYS A 191 -7.35 13.19 17.05
N GLY A 192 -6.20 13.27 17.73
CA GLY A 192 -5.40 14.50 17.81
C GLY A 192 -4.90 14.99 16.44
N VAL A 193 -4.41 14.07 15.59
CA VAL A 193 -3.96 14.37 14.23
C VAL A 193 -5.12 14.83 13.35
N MET A 194 -6.27 14.15 13.40
CA MET A 194 -7.46 14.51 12.61
C MET A 194 -7.98 15.89 12.99
N ARG A 195 -8.10 16.17 14.29
CA ARG A 195 -8.50 17.50 14.79
C ARG A 195 -7.55 18.59 14.30
N LYS A 196 -6.23 18.37 14.40
CA LYS A 196 -5.22 19.33 13.93
C LYS A 196 -5.29 19.55 12.41
N ALA A 197 -5.64 18.51 11.66
CA ALA A 197 -5.75 18.57 10.21
C ALA A 197 -7.13 19.05 9.72
N GLY A 198 -8.06 19.40 10.62
CA GLY A 198 -9.39 19.93 10.27
C GLY A 198 -10.38 18.86 9.81
N TYR A 199 -10.18 17.58 10.15
CA TYR A 199 -11.11 16.51 9.84
C TYR A 199 -11.99 16.17 11.05
N ALA A 200 -13.27 15.94 10.80
CA ALA A 200 -14.13 15.23 11.73
C ALA A 200 -13.66 13.77 11.84
N TRP A 201 -13.71 13.21 13.04
CA TRP A 201 -13.40 11.81 13.29
C TRP A 201 -14.70 11.02 13.49
N SER A 202 -14.79 9.86 12.86
CA SER A 202 -15.85 8.89 13.09
C SER A 202 -15.27 7.70 13.86
N GLU A 203 -16.04 7.10 14.77
CA GLU A 203 -15.66 5.82 15.39
C GLU A 203 -16.01 4.63 14.48
N ARG A 204 -16.25 4.85 13.17
CA ARG A 204 -16.61 3.79 12.20
C ARG A 204 -15.41 3.14 11.54
N THR A 205 -14.23 3.75 11.65
CA THR A 205 -12.99 3.21 11.10
C THR A 205 -11.89 3.24 12.15
N HIS A 206 -11.35 2.07 12.48
CA HIS A 206 -10.17 1.94 13.32
C HIS A 206 -8.93 1.76 12.45
N TYR A 207 -7.91 2.59 12.67
CA TYR A 207 -6.63 2.41 11.98
C TYR A 207 -5.83 1.32 12.68
N VAL A 208 -5.59 0.22 11.98
CA VAL A 208 -4.87 -0.95 12.51
C VAL A 208 -3.39 -0.93 12.13
N PHE A 209 -3.03 -0.16 11.10
CA PHE A 209 -1.64 0.08 10.71
C PHE A 209 -1.48 1.48 10.12
N SER A 210 -0.35 2.13 10.39
CA SER A 210 0.07 3.35 9.71
C SER A 210 1.33 3.10 8.92
N SER A 211 1.43 3.66 7.71
CA SER A 211 2.70 3.69 6.95
C SER A 211 3.86 4.28 7.75
N GLU A 212 3.60 5.14 8.75
CA GLU A 212 4.62 5.62 9.70
C GLU A 212 5.27 4.48 10.50
N ASP A 213 4.66 3.30 10.59
CA ASP A 213 5.20 2.12 11.26
C ASP A 213 6.03 1.21 10.33
N GLY A 214 6.36 1.69 9.14
CA GLY A 214 7.22 1.00 8.19
C GLY A 214 6.44 0.30 7.09
N TYR A 215 6.63 -1.01 6.93
CA TYR A 215 6.07 -1.81 5.84
C TYR A 215 5.20 -2.97 6.36
N PRO A 216 3.95 -3.12 5.90
CA PRO A 216 3.01 -4.08 6.49
C PRO A 216 3.13 -5.51 5.96
N TYR A 217 3.79 -5.75 4.80
CA TYR A 217 3.79 -7.09 4.16
C TYR A 217 4.99 -7.97 4.54
N THR A 218 5.80 -7.59 5.52
CA THR A 218 6.93 -8.41 5.94
C THR A 218 6.50 -9.63 6.76
N PHE A 219 5.34 -9.56 7.42
CA PHE A 219 4.94 -10.55 8.43
C PHE A 219 3.52 -11.13 8.32
N PRO A 220 2.94 -11.40 7.13
CA PRO A 220 1.59 -12.00 7.09
C PRO A 220 1.49 -13.31 7.89
N HIS A 221 2.60 -14.01 8.14
CA HIS A 221 2.61 -15.34 8.75
C HIS A 221 3.74 -15.57 9.77
N MET A 222 4.15 -14.53 10.50
CA MET A 222 5.12 -14.78 11.55
C MET A 222 4.48 -15.55 12.70
N GLY A 223 4.68 -16.87 12.66
CA GLY A 223 4.68 -17.77 13.81
C GLY A 223 3.62 -18.86 13.80
N GLY A 224 3.73 -19.85 12.91
CA GLY A 224 3.44 -21.28 13.18
C GLY A 224 2.07 -21.71 13.73
N ALA A 225 1.14 -20.80 14.01
CA ALA A 225 -0.18 -21.07 14.51
C ALA A 225 -1.19 -20.52 13.51
N LYS A 226 -2.27 -21.26 13.31
CA LYS A 226 -3.49 -20.83 12.60
C LYS A 226 -4.19 -19.63 13.26
N GLU A 227 -3.53 -18.91 14.16
CA GLU A 227 -4.15 -17.97 15.12
C GLU A 227 -3.92 -16.49 14.80
N GLU A 228 -3.09 -16.12 13.83
CA GLU A 228 -2.79 -14.70 13.59
C GLU A 228 -3.02 -14.29 12.13
N GLU A 229 -4.30 -14.33 11.75
CA GLU A 229 -4.91 -13.70 10.57
C GLU A 229 -4.96 -12.16 10.68
N THR A 230 -3.93 -11.51 11.22
CA THR A 230 -4.00 -10.07 11.58
C THR A 230 -2.76 -9.27 11.19
N TRP A 231 -2.91 -7.94 11.14
CA TRP A 231 -1.81 -7.01 10.90
C TRP A 231 -0.77 -7.01 12.03
N PRO A 232 0.49 -6.62 11.76
CA PRO A 232 1.51 -6.52 12.80
C PRO A 232 1.06 -5.66 13.99
N GLN A 233 1.03 -6.25 15.18
CA GLN A 233 0.64 -5.55 16.41
C GLN A 233 1.88 -5.00 17.13
N PHE A 234 2.08 -3.69 17.07
CA PHE A 234 3.23 -3.01 17.69
C PHE A 234 3.03 -2.69 19.19
N SER A 235 2.31 -3.54 19.90
CA SER A 235 2.04 -3.38 21.33
C SER A 235 1.74 -4.72 22.00
N GLY A 236 1.74 -4.75 23.34
CA GLY A 236 1.34 -5.92 24.11
C GLY A 236 2.34 -7.08 24.06
N LYS A 237 1.81 -8.31 24.06
CA LYS A 237 2.57 -9.56 24.30
C LYS A 237 3.60 -9.92 23.23
N TYR A 238 3.52 -9.31 22.05
CA TYR A 238 4.40 -9.63 20.91
C TYR A 238 5.71 -8.85 20.90
N LEU A 239 5.83 -7.82 21.74
CA LEU A 239 7.04 -6.99 21.81
C LEU A 239 8.27 -7.82 22.20
N GLY A 240 9.43 -7.47 21.64
CA GLY A 240 10.70 -8.17 21.86
C GLY A 240 10.87 -9.44 21.03
N ARG A 241 9.84 -9.88 20.30
CA ARG A 241 9.94 -10.99 19.36
C ARG A 241 10.93 -10.68 18.24
N GLU A 242 11.78 -11.65 17.90
CA GLU A 242 12.67 -11.56 16.74
C GLU A 242 11.86 -11.59 15.44
N LEU A 243 12.12 -10.60 14.59
CA LEU A 243 11.46 -10.41 13.31
C LEU A 243 12.29 -10.97 12.15
N CYS A 244 13.59 -10.73 12.18
CA CYS A 244 14.54 -11.13 11.16
C CYS A 244 15.97 -10.97 11.67
N VAL A 245 16.92 -11.53 10.93
CA VAL A 245 18.36 -11.40 11.17
C VAL A 245 18.99 -10.67 9.98
N LEU A 246 19.55 -9.49 10.24
CA LEU A 246 20.21 -8.67 9.24
C LEU A 246 21.71 -8.94 9.24
N LYS A 247 22.33 -8.95 8.06
CA LYS A 247 23.77 -9.20 7.87
C LYS A 247 24.44 -8.04 7.13
N PRO A 248 25.75 -7.79 7.34
CA PRO A 248 26.50 -6.76 6.61
C PRO A 248 26.44 -6.91 5.08
N ALA A 249 26.28 -8.15 4.58
CA ALA A 249 26.14 -8.46 3.15
C ALA A 249 24.96 -7.76 2.46
N CYS A 250 23.98 -7.24 3.23
CA CYS A 250 22.90 -6.42 2.69
C CYS A 250 23.37 -5.05 2.17
N PHE A 251 24.55 -4.58 2.58
CA PHE A 251 25.09 -3.27 2.23
C PHE A 251 26.26 -3.34 1.24
N VAL A 252 26.44 -4.48 0.56
CA VAL A 252 27.47 -4.66 -0.45
C VAL A 252 26.96 -4.20 -1.82
N GLY A 253 27.74 -3.35 -2.50
CA GLY A 253 27.45 -2.87 -3.85
C GLY A 253 28.51 -1.88 -4.34
N GLY A 254 28.49 -1.56 -5.64
CA GLY A 254 29.45 -0.64 -6.27
C GLY A 254 29.07 0.84 -6.15
N SER A 255 27.80 1.14 -5.93
CA SER A 255 27.25 2.48 -5.76
C SER A 255 26.05 2.46 -4.82
N ALA A 256 25.61 3.64 -4.35
CA ALA A 256 24.40 3.77 -3.55
C ALA A 256 23.15 3.29 -4.32
N SER A 257 23.12 3.51 -5.65
CA SER A 257 22.05 3.00 -6.52
C SER A 257 22.06 1.47 -6.60
N ASP A 258 23.23 0.83 -6.65
CA ASP A 258 23.33 -0.64 -6.71
C ASP A 258 22.89 -1.27 -5.39
N VAL A 259 23.34 -0.73 -4.26
CA VAL A 259 22.90 -1.20 -2.93
C VAL A 259 21.41 -1.00 -2.77
N PHE A 260 20.88 0.13 -3.23
CA PHE A 260 19.43 0.37 -3.22
C PHE A 260 18.69 -0.67 -4.07
N LYS A 261 19.12 -0.94 -5.30
CA LYS A 261 18.49 -1.96 -6.17
C LYS A 261 18.54 -3.34 -5.51
N ARG A 262 19.66 -3.69 -4.89
CA ARG A 262 19.82 -4.93 -4.12
C ARG A 262 18.76 -5.04 -3.04
N VAL A 263 18.65 -4.07 -2.13
CA VAL A 263 17.71 -4.15 -1.01
C VAL A 263 16.25 -3.89 -1.40
N ALA A 264 16.00 -3.14 -2.47
CA ALA A 264 14.66 -2.82 -2.92
C ALA A 264 14.04 -3.93 -3.78
N PHE A 265 14.83 -4.60 -4.64
CA PHE A 265 14.29 -5.48 -5.68
C PHE A 265 14.84 -6.90 -5.65
N GLU A 266 16.12 -7.10 -5.34
CA GLU A 266 16.78 -8.41 -5.42
C GLU A 266 16.63 -9.20 -4.11
N GLU A 267 17.13 -8.62 -3.01
CA GLU A 267 17.09 -9.14 -1.65
C GLU A 267 15.99 -8.45 -0.85
N ALA A 268 14.82 -8.26 -1.48
CA ALA A 268 13.75 -7.42 -0.96
C ALA A 268 13.29 -7.86 0.45
N VAL A 269 13.13 -9.16 0.67
CA VAL A 269 12.65 -9.69 1.96
C VAL A 269 13.79 -9.81 2.97
N ALA A 270 14.87 -10.51 2.60
CA ALA A 270 15.97 -10.82 3.51
C ALA A 270 16.73 -9.56 3.98
N CYS A 271 16.88 -8.57 3.10
CA CYS A 271 17.57 -7.32 3.41
C CYS A 271 16.60 -6.15 3.56
N GLY A 272 15.87 -5.79 2.49
CA GLY A 272 15.08 -4.56 2.46
C GLY A 272 14.05 -4.44 3.57
N ASP A 273 13.20 -5.46 3.71
CA ASP A 273 12.14 -5.44 4.72
C ASP A 273 12.75 -5.45 6.14
N CYS A 274 13.82 -6.21 6.34
CA CYS A 274 14.53 -6.27 7.62
C CYS A 274 15.18 -4.92 7.99
N ILE A 275 15.78 -4.21 7.02
CA ILE A 275 16.31 -2.84 7.17
C ILE A 275 15.20 -1.89 7.61
N ILE A 276 14.02 -1.95 6.99
CA ILE A 276 12.88 -1.10 7.37
C ILE A 276 12.51 -1.33 8.84
N HIS A 277 12.48 -2.57 9.31
CA HIS A 277 12.15 -2.86 10.71
C HIS A 277 13.25 -2.41 11.69
N ALA A 278 14.52 -2.58 11.31
CA ALA A 278 15.64 -2.08 12.09
C ALA A 278 15.57 -0.55 12.25
N LEU A 279 15.44 0.19 11.15
CA LEU A 279 15.36 1.65 11.18
C LEU A 279 14.09 2.18 11.83
N ARG A 280 12.96 1.47 11.70
CA ARG A 280 11.73 1.79 12.45
C ARG A 280 12.00 1.73 13.95
N ALA A 281 12.68 0.68 14.43
CA ALA A 281 13.05 0.57 15.84
C ALA A 281 13.93 1.75 16.29
N GLN A 282 14.89 2.16 15.46
CA GLN A 282 15.76 3.32 15.72
C GLN A 282 15.01 4.66 15.66
N SER A 283 13.83 4.72 15.04
CA SER A 283 13.01 5.93 14.96
C SER A 283 12.16 6.16 16.21
N GLY A 284 12.16 5.25 17.18
CA GLY A 284 11.36 5.33 18.40
C GLY A 284 9.91 4.90 18.21
N GLU A 285 8.99 5.44 19.03
CA GLU A 285 7.56 5.06 18.99
C GLU A 285 6.75 5.77 17.89
N TYR A 286 7.33 6.82 17.28
CA TYR A 286 6.65 7.69 16.32
C TYR A 286 7.57 8.09 15.17
N GLY A 287 6.99 8.31 13.99
CA GLY A 287 7.73 8.85 12.84
C GLY A 287 8.83 7.92 12.32
N LEU A 288 9.71 8.50 11.50
CA LEU A 288 10.63 7.79 10.60
C LEU A 288 12.02 8.45 10.59
N SER A 289 12.44 9.06 11.70
CA SER A 289 13.67 9.88 11.75
C SER A 289 14.92 9.14 11.27
N ALA A 290 15.03 7.84 11.51
CA ALA A 290 16.17 7.03 11.08
C ALA A 290 16.21 6.75 9.56
N PHE A 291 15.13 6.99 8.83
CA PHE A 291 15.16 6.87 7.37
C PHE A 291 15.66 8.16 6.71
N LEU A 292 15.51 9.30 7.39
CA LEU A 292 15.58 10.60 6.76
C LEU A 292 17.02 11.12 6.67
N PRO A 293 17.38 11.79 5.56
CA PRO A 293 18.61 12.55 5.46
C PRO A 293 18.72 13.62 6.56
N PRO A 294 19.93 14.04 6.95
CA PRO A 294 20.11 15.16 7.88
C PRO A 294 19.44 16.46 7.35
N PRO A 295 18.84 17.29 8.22
CA PRO A 295 18.14 18.52 7.81
C PRO A 295 18.98 19.50 6.97
N GLU A 296 20.29 19.54 7.20
CA GLU A 296 21.25 20.42 6.54
C GLU A 296 21.73 19.89 5.18
N ARG A 297 21.46 18.61 4.86
CA ARG A 297 21.96 17.99 3.63
C ARG A 297 21.29 18.60 2.40
N SER A 298 22.09 19.34 1.64
CA SER A 298 21.68 19.96 0.38
C SER A 298 22.69 19.63 -0.71
N ILE A 299 22.21 19.36 -1.92
CA ILE A 299 23.09 19.07 -3.07
C ILE A 299 22.80 20.04 -4.23
N PRO A 300 23.84 20.46 -4.98
CA PRO A 300 23.64 21.18 -6.21
C PRO A 300 23.07 20.23 -7.26
N VAL A 301 22.03 20.69 -7.96
CA VAL A 301 21.42 19.98 -9.08
C VAL A 301 21.58 20.86 -10.31
N GLU A 302 22.15 20.29 -11.36
CA GLU A 302 22.34 21.01 -12.63
C GLU A 302 20.99 21.44 -13.20
N LYS A 303 20.99 22.64 -13.80
CA LYS A 303 19.83 23.17 -14.48
C LYS A 303 19.66 22.36 -15.77
N THR A 304 18.64 21.52 -15.81
CA THR A 304 18.23 20.84 -17.03
C THR A 304 17.37 21.78 -17.87
N ASP A 305 17.28 21.56 -19.19
CA ASP A 305 16.33 22.26 -20.08
C ASP A 305 14.86 22.00 -19.72
N TYR A 306 14.64 21.19 -18.68
CA TYR A 306 13.35 20.94 -18.08
C TYR A 306 12.84 22.21 -17.40
N THR A 307 11.81 22.84 -17.98
CA THR A 307 10.98 23.80 -17.26
C THR A 307 10.33 23.08 -16.09
N PRO A 308 10.66 23.42 -14.82
CA PRO A 308 10.00 22.83 -13.68
C PRO A 308 8.53 23.23 -13.73
N GLU A 309 7.69 22.31 -14.16
CA GLU A 309 6.27 22.40 -13.88
C GLU A 309 6.16 22.51 -12.35
N ALA A 310 5.58 23.61 -11.84
CA ALA A 310 5.32 23.80 -10.41
C ALA A 310 4.51 22.62 -9.79
N SER A 311 3.94 21.79 -10.66
CA SER A 311 3.21 20.53 -10.45
C SER A 311 4.06 19.26 -10.36
N LEU A 312 5.38 19.26 -10.53
CA LEU A 312 6.15 18.01 -10.43
C LEU A 312 6.15 17.47 -8.99
N ILE A 313 5.31 16.46 -8.79
CA ILE A 313 5.22 15.73 -7.53
C ILE A 313 6.42 14.78 -7.43
N PRO A 314 7.21 14.82 -6.34
CA PRO A 314 8.36 13.93 -6.15
C PRO A 314 7.98 12.46 -6.32
N ARG A 315 8.72 11.75 -7.18
CA ARG A 315 8.61 10.30 -7.38
C ARG A 315 9.97 9.73 -7.79
N LEU A 316 10.22 8.48 -7.40
CA LEU A 316 11.35 7.70 -7.87
C LEU A 316 11.14 7.20 -9.31
N PRO A 317 12.19 6.76 -10.01
CA PRO A 317 12.06 6.04 -11.28
C PRO A 317 11.06 4.87 -11.22
N LEU A 318 10.45 4.56 -12.36
CA LEU A 318 9.35 3.60 -12.45
C LEU A 318 9.80 2.20 -12.89
N LYS A 319 10.96 2.08 -13.55
CA LYS A 319 11.55 0.80 -13.93
C LYS A 319 12.66 0.43 -12.95
N ARG A 320 12.93 -0.87 -12.77
CA ARG A 320 13.87 -1.34 -11.72
C ARG A 320 15.32 -1.20 -12.20
N GLU A 321 15.50 -1.17 -13.50
CA GLU A 321 16.76 -1.03 -14.22
C GLU A 321 17.25 0.43 -14.25
N ASP A 322 16.34 1.39 -14.04
CA ASP A 322 16.63 2.83 -14.06
C ASP A 322 17.73 3.21 -13.05
N ASN A 323 18.31 4.40 -13.23
CA ASN A 323 19.32 4.93 -12.31
C ASN A 323 18.65 5.62 -11.11
N PHE A 324 19.00 5.18 -9.90
CA PHE A 324 18.46 5.68 -8.63
C PHE A 324 19.45 6.59 -7.87
N GLU A 325 20.56 7.00 -8.48
CA GLU A 325 21.52 7.94 -7.91
C GLU A 325 20.85 9.25 -7.50
N LEU A 326 21.35 9.84 -6.41
CA LEU A 326 20.78 11.02 -5.79
C LEU A 326 20.64 12.19 -6.79
N VAL A 327 21.72 12.55 -7.47
CA VAL A 327 21.74 13.65 -8.45
C VAL A 327 20.81 13.40 -9.65
N ARG A 328 20.67 12.14 -10.09
CA ARG A 328 19.80 11.78 -11.21
C ARG A 328 18.32 11.89 -10.83
N VAL A 329 17.95 11.37 -9.67
CA VAL A 329 16.58 11.41 -9.17
C VAL A 329 16.13 12.85 -8.90
N LEU A 330 16.99 13.67 -8.27
CA LEU A 330 16.67 15.07 -8.03
C LEU A 330 16.70 15.90 -9.32
N GLY A 331 17.70 15.71 -10.19
CA GLY A 331 17.85 16.44 -11.46
C GLY A 331 16.74 16.19 -12.48
N ALA A 332 16.17 14.99 -12.49
CA ALA A 332 15.02 14.68 -13.34
C ALA A 332 13.74 15.42 -12.92
N ARG A 333 13.71 16.04 -11.73
CA ARG A 333 12.49 16.57 -11.10
C ARG A 333 12.60 17.98 -10.55
N VAL A 334 13.80 18.55 -10.52
CA VAL A 334 14.06 19.91 -10.05
C VAL A 334 14.74 20.68 -11.19
N GLY A 335 14.21 21.86 -11.52
CA GLY A 335 14.73 22.73 -12.59
C GLY A 335 16.04 23.46 -12.23
N GLY A 336 16.95 22.77 -11.54
CA GLY A 336 18.25 23.27 -11.09
C GLY A 336 18.26 23.92 -9.70
N GLY A 337 19.47 24.14 -9.18
CA GLY A 337 19.73 24.83 -7.90
C GLY A 337 20.08 23.88 -6.75
N ALA A 338 20.23 24.45 -5.54
CA ALA A 338 20.49 23.66 -4.34
C ALA A 338 19.18 23.02 -3.83
N VAL A 339 19.17 21.70 -3.73
CA VAL A 339 18.01 20.93 -3.27
C VAL A 339 18.27 20.37 -1.87
N ASN A 340 17.42 20.73 -0.92
CA ASN A 340 17.43 20.09 0.39
C ASN A 340 16.89 18.67 0.28
N VAL A 341 17.74 17.67 0.52
CA VAL A 341 17.42 16.27 0.28
C VAL A 341 16.33 15.81 1.24
N ARG A 342 16.38 16.21 2.51
CA ARG A 342 15.37 15.84 3.51
C ARG A 342 13.98 16.37 3.14
N ALA A 343 13.87 17.64 2.75
CA ALA A 343 12.60 18.25 2.35
C ALA A 343 12.00 17.58 1.10
N TRP A 344 12.84 17.24 0.12
CA TRP A 344 12.41 16.50 -1.06
C TRP A 344 11.91 15.09 -0.70
N THR A 345 12.67 14.37 0.14
CA THR A 345 12.31 13.04 0.64
C THR A 345 10.99 13.06 1.42
N LEU A 346 10.75 14.06 2.27
CA LEU A 346 9.48 14.18 2.98
C LEU A 346 8.30 14.32 2.01
N ARG A 347 8.44 15.13 0.96
CA ARG A 347 7.41 15.25 -0.09
C ARG A 347 7.21 13.94 -0.87
N LEU A 348 8.29 13.18 -1.10
CA LEU A 348 8.21 11.85 -1.71
C LEU A 348 7.42 10.87 -0.83
N LEU A 349 7.73 10.83 0.48
CA LEU A 349 7.03 9.96 1.43
C LEU A 349 5.57 10.35 1.57
N GLU A 350 5.25 11.63 1.71
CA GLU A 350 3.86 12.12 1.79
C GLU A 350 3.00 11.71 0.58
N ARG A 351 3.61 11.54 -0.61
CA ARG A 351 2.89 11.05 -1.81
C ARG A 351 2.35 9.62 -1.63
N TYR A 352 3.11 8.77 -0.94
CA TYR A 352 2.83 7.34 -0.81
C TYR A 352 2.35 6.95 0.59
N LYS A 353 2.12 7.92 1.47
CA LYS A 353 1.58 7.69 2.82
C LYS A 353 0.21 7.02 2.74
N PHE A 354 -0.07 6.09 3.64
CA PHE A 354 -1.36 5.39 3.78
C PHE A 354 -1.59 4.91 5.22
N VAL A 355 -2.81 4.47 5.51
CA VAL A 355 -3.16 3.67 6.69
C VAL A 355 -3.94 2.44 6.25
N ILE A 356 -3.94 1.39 7.06
CA ILE A 356 -4.87 0.26 6.91
C ILE A 356 -5.95 0.45 7.97
N GLY A 357 -7.21 0.44 7.52
CA GLY A 357 -8.38 0.62 8.38
C GLY A 357 -9.26 -0.61 8.42
N ASP A 358 -9.85 -0.85 9.58
CA ASP A 358 -10.99 -1.74 9.79
C ASP A 358 -12.25 -0.86 9.94
N SER A 359 -13.24 -1.07 9.07
CA SER A 359 -14.46 -0.26 9.03
C SER A 359 -15.75 -1.06 9.13
N GLY A 360 -15.72 -2.28 9.68
CA GLY A 360 -16.90 -3.15 9.68
C GLY A 360 -17.38 -3.42 8.26
N THR A 361 -16.70 -4.36 7.60
CA THR A 361 -16.94 -4.68 6.19
C THR A 361 -17.66 -6.02 6.05
N ALA A 362 -18.52 -6.14 5.03
CA ALA A 362 -19.13 -7.43 4.69
C ALA A 362 -19.19 -7.64 3.18
N PHE A 363 -19.03 -8.89 2.75
CA PHE A 363 -19.38 -9.35 1.42
C PHE A 363 -20.53 -10.35 1.56
N VAL A 364 -21.69 -9.98 1.03
CA VAL A 364 -22.91 -10.77 1.09
C VAL A 364 -23.25 -11.23 -0.32
N MET A 365 -23.50 -12.52 -0.48
CA MET A 365 -23.96 -13.10 -1.74
C MET A 365 -25.42 -13.49 -1.60
N ILE A 366 -26.27 -12.95 -2.47
CA ILE A 366 -27.71 -13.22 -2.49
C ILE A 366 -28.02 -14.19 -3.61
N GLN A 367 -28.42 -15.42 -3.26
CA GLN A 367 -28.74 -16.46 -4.24
C GLN A 367 -30.25 -16.77 -4.31
N GLN A 368 -31.00 -16.44 -3.25
CA GLN A 368 -32.43 -16.72 -3.10
C GLN A 368 -33.11 -15.76 -2.10
N PRO A 369 -34.45 -15.66 -2.07
CA PRO A 369 -35.17 -14.69 -1.23
C PRO A 369 -34.91 -14.80 0.28
N SER A 370 -34.62 -16.01 0.77
CA SER A 370 -34.27 -16.21 2.18
C SER A 370 -32.98 -15.52 2.58
N ASP A 371 -32.04 -15.37 1.65
CA ASP A 371 -30.75 -14.71 1.90
C ASP A 371 -30.98 -13.22 2.12
N VAL A 372 -31.89 -12.59 1.36
CA VAL A 372 -32.28 -11.19 1.54
C VAL A 372 -32.87 -10.96 2.94
N THR A 373 -33.83 -11.81 3.33
CA THR A 373 -34.45 -11.73 4.66
C THR A 373 -33.44 -11.91 5.78
N LYS A 374 -32.52 -12.89 5.64
CA LYS A 374 -31.52 -13.22 6.67
C LYS A 374 -30.44 -12.15 6.78
N HIS A 375 -29.87 -11.73 5.66
CA HIS A 375 -28.70 -10.85 5.64
C HIS A 375 -29.10 -9.39 5.73
N LEU A 376 -29.99 -8.91 4.85
CA LEU A 376 -30.30 -7.48 4.76
C LEU A 376 -31.25 -7.04 5.88
N PHE A 377 -32.40 -7.70 6.01
CA PHE A 377 -33.41 -7.37 7.02
C PHE A 377 -33.09 -7.92 8.41
N GLY A 378 -32.23 -8.94 8.50
CA GLY A 378 -31.84 -9.59 9.75
C GLY A 378 -30.56 -9.02 10.34
N TRP A 379 -29.42 -9.50 9.85
CA TRP A 379 -28.11 -9.17 10.40
C TRP A 379 -27.70 -7.72 10.17
N MET A 380 -27.70 -7.26 8.91
CA MET A 380 -27.21 -5.91 8.56
C MET A 380 -28.06 -4.79 9.16
N ALA A 381 -29.36 -5.02 9.34
CA ALA A 381 -30.24 -4.06 10.00
C ALA A 381 -29.93 -3.85 11.49
N ARG A 382 -29.25 -4.82 12.13
CA ARG A 382 -28.99 -4.84 13.59
C ARG A 382 -27.52 -4.59 13.93
N ASP A 383 -26.62 -4.87 13.02
CA ASP A 383 -25.19 -4.70 13.24
C ASP A 383 -24.81 -3.24 13.08
N TRP A 384 -24.56 -2.57 14.21
CA TRP A 384 -24.16 -1.18 14.19
C TRP A 384 -22.76 -1.00 13.59
N TRP A 385 -21.86 -1.99 13.66
CA TRP A 385 -20.46 -1.82 13.22
C TRP A 385 -20.33 -1.82 11.69
N LEU A 386 -21.23 -2.52 10.98
CA LEU A 386 -21.21 -2.61 9.53
C LEU A 386 -21.38 -1.24 8.87
N SER A 387 -20.31 -0.77 8.21
CA SER A 387 -20.30 0.54 7.56
C SER A 387 -20.16 0.45 6.04
N LEU A 388 -19.49 -0.59 5.54
CA LEU A 388 -19.23 -0.76 4.11
C LEU A 388 -19.55 -2.18 3.69
N VAL A 389 -20.49 -2.35 2.77
CA VAL A 389 -20.97 -3.69 2.41
C VAL A 389 -20.99 -3.84 0.90
N CYS A 390 -20.59 -5.01 0.44
CA CYS A 390 -20.92 -5.48 -0.90
C CYS A 390 -22.09 -6.47 -0.83
N ILE A 391 -23.07 -6.28 -1.71
CA ILE A 391 -24.19 -7.21 -1.91
C ILE A 391 -24.12 -7.70 -3.36
N ASN A 392 -23.57 -8.89 -3.57
CA ASN A 392 -23.47 -9.52 -4.88
C ASN A 392 -24.74 -10.30 -5.20
N ASP A 393 -25.30 -10.11 -6.40
CA ASP A 393 -26.60 -10.60 -6.84
C ASP A 393 -26.51 -11.85 -7.75
N ASP A 394 -25.80 -12.89 -7.28
CA ASP A 394 -25.74 -14.21 -7.92
C ASP A 394 -27.06 -14.99 -7.74
N ILE A 395 -28.20 -14.39 -8.12
CA ILE A 395 -29.53 -14.91 -7.83
C ILE A 395 -29.82 -16.13 -8.70
N VAL A 396 -29.96 -17.29 -8.06
CA VAL A 396 -30.26 -18.58 -8.71
C VAL A 396 -31.74 -18.96 -8.58
N LYS A 397 -32.43 -18.49 -7.53
CA LYS A 397 -33.84 -18.84 -7.26
C LYS A 397 -34.72 -17.61 -7.08
N GLU A 398 -35.95 -17.71 -7.61
CA GLU A 398 -37.01 -16.70 -7.48
C GLU A 398 -36.52 -15.25 -7.72
N PRO A 399 -35.90 -14.93 -8.87
CA PRO A 399 -35.23 -13.66 -9.09
C PRO A 399 -36.14 -12.44 -8.90
N ALA A 400 -37.38 -12.49 -9.41
CA ALA A 400 -38.34 -11.40 -9.25
C ALA A 400 -38.68 -11.12 -7.77
N ARG A 401 -38.70 -12.16 -6.93
CA ARG A 401 -38.97 -12.00 -5.50
C ARG A 401 -37.77 -11.45 -4.76
N SER A 402 -36.56 -11.90 -5.10
CA SER A 402 -35.32 -11.36 -4.55
C SER A 402 -35.15 -9.88 -4.91
N ASP A 403 -35.36 -9.49 -6.17
CA ASP A 403 -35.33 -8.08 -6.61
C ASP A 403 -36.35 -7.22 -5.84
N ALA A 404 -37.60 -7.69 -5.71
CA ALA A 404 -38.62 -6.96 -4.94
C ALA A 404 -38.21 -6.74 -3.47
N LEU A 405 -37.61 -7.74 -2.82
CA LEU A 405 -37.14 -7.64 -1.44
C LEU A 405 -35.91 -6.72 -1.30
N ILE A 406 -34.98 -6.76 -2.26
CA ILE A 406 -33.82 -5.86 -2.28
C ILE A 406 -34.28 -4.42 -2.46
N ARG A 407 -35.14 -4.13 -3.43
CA ARG A 407 -35.72 -2.78 -3.64
C ARG A 407 -36.46 -2.28 -2.41
N GLN A 408 -37.18 -3.16 -1.72
CA GLN A 408 -37.85 -2.82 -0.47
C GLN A 408 -36.84 -2.39 0.61
N TRP A 409 -35.73 -3.13 0.73
CA TRP A 409 -34.67 -2.80 1.69
C TRP A 409 -33.96 -1.49 1.33
N GLU A 410 -33.60 -1.28 0.06
CA GLU A 410 -32.98 -0.06 -0.44
C GLU A 410 -33.88 1.15 -0.21
N GLY A 411 -35.15 1.07 -0.63
CA GLY A 411 -36.11 2.16 -0.47
C GLY A 411 -36.43 2.51 0.98
N ALA A 412 -36.30 1.54 1.90
CA ALA A 412 -36.43 1.82 3.34
C ALA A 412 -35.19 2.54 3.91
N ARG A 413 -34.00 2.29 3.37
CA ARG A 413 -32.74 2.83 3.89
C ARG A 413 -32.34 4.16 3.25
N TRP A 414 -32.58 4.30 1.94
CA TRP A 414 -32.33 5.51 1.15
C TRP A 414 -33.63 5.94 0.47
N PRO A 415 -34.60 6.50 1.24
CA PRO A 415 -35.91 6.86 0.71
C PRO A 415 -35.88 8.07 -0.24
N LEU A 416 -34.76 8.79 -0.27
CA LEU A 416 -34.54 9.95 -1.11
C LEU A 416 -33.44 9.63 -2.12
N PRO A 417 -33.72 9.74 -3.43
CA PRO A 417 -32.68 9.66 -4.44
C PRO A 417 -31.58 10.68 -4.17
N ALA A 418 -30.33 10.27 -4.38
CA ALA A 418 -29.20 11.16 -4.28
C ALA A 418 -29.22 12.19 -5.41
N ALA A 419 -28.62 13.36 -5.20
CA ALA A 419 -28.65 14.46 -6.18
C ALA A 419 -28.01 14.13 -7.55
N TRP A 420 -27.23 13.05 -7.63
CA TRP A 420 -26.59 12.54 -8.85
C TRP A 420 -27.38 11.41 -9.53
N GLU A 421 -28.41 10.86 -8.88
CA GLU A 421 -29.35 9.90 -9.46
C GLU A 421 -30.40 10.71 -10.22
N ARG A 422 -30.09 11.03 -11.49
CA ARG A 422 -30.95 11.79 -12.39
C ARG A 422 -31.70 10.91 -13.36
#